data_AF-A0A3G7TNJ6-F1
#
_entry.id   AF-A0A3G7TNJ6-F1
#
_cell.length_a   1.000
_cell.length_b   1.000
_cell.length_c   1.000
_cell.angle_alpha   90.00
_cell.angle_beta   90.00
_cell.angle_gamma   90.00
#
_symmetry.space_group_name_H-M   'P 1'
#
loop_
_entity.id
_entity.type
_entity.pdbx_description
1 polymer ?
#
loop_
_entity_poly.entity_id
_entity_poly.type
_entity_poly.pdbx_seq_one_letter_code
_entity_poly.pdbx_strand_id
1 'polypeptide(L)'
;MVGYNVQTAVDDKHHLIIAHEVINVGNDRGQLSNMANQAREEIEAESLMVVADRGYYNGLEILACEQAGITTFVPKPLASGIKAEGRFGKQDFIYLTESDEYRCRFRAALLFLP
;
A
#
# COMPACT_ATOMS: atom_id res chain seq x y z
N MET A 1 -6.38 2.04 -28.34
CA MET A 1 -6.07 0.64 -27.97
C MET A 1 -6.77 0.37 -26.64
N VAL A 2 -7.56 -0.70 -26.52
CA VAL A 2 -8.18 -1.11 -25.26
C VAL A 2 -7.26 -2.15 -24.63
N GLY A 3 -6.82 -1.93 -23.39
CA GLY A 3 -6.03 -2.87 -22.62
C GLY A 3 -6.89 -3.53 -21.55
N TYR A 4 -6.67 -4.82 -21.31
CA TYR A 4 -7.29 -5.56 -20.21
C TYR A 4 -6.22 -5.97 -19.21
N ASN A 5 -6.51 -5.81 -17.94
CA ASN A 5 -5.66 -6.20 -16.82
C ASN A 5 -6.40 -7.26 -16.01
N VAL A 6 -5.73 -8.37 -15.71
CA VAL A 6 -6.31 -9.44 -14.89
C VAL A 6 -5.78 -9.29 -13.48
N GLN A 7 -6.68 -9.26 -12.51
CA GLN A 7 -6.39 -9.23 -11.08
C GLN A 7 -6.65 -10.63 -10.53
N THR A 8 -5.80 -11.11 -9.62
CA THR A 8 -5.91 -12.48 -9.11
C THR A 8 -5.46 -12.52 -7.65
N ALA A 9 -6.28 -13.12 -6.79
CA ALA A 9 -5.95 -13.44 -5.42
C ALA A 9 -5.70 -14.95 -5.29
N VAL A 10 -4.62 -15.31 -4.61
CA VAL A 10 -4.22 -16.71 -4.41
C VAL A 10 -4.07 -17.00 -2.92
N ASP A 11 -4.46 -18.20 -2.52
CA ASP A 11 -4.22 -18.72 -1.17
C ASP A 11 -2.75 -19.12 -1.01
N ASP A 12 -2.14 -18.75 0.12
CA ASP A 12 -0.71 -18.97 0.37
C ASP A 12 -0.40 -20.43 0.71
N LYS A 13 -1.34 -21.12 1.37
CA LYS A 13 -1.14 -22.48 1.90
C LYS A 13 -1.34 -23.57 0.85
N HIS A 14 -2.38 -23.45 0.02
CA HIS A 14 -2.77 -24.47 -0.96
C HIS A 14 -2.51 -24.01 -2.40
N HIS A 15 -2.07 -22.78 -2.61
CA HIS A 15 -1.75 -22.21 -3.92
C HIS A 15 -2.93 -22.22 -4.90
N LEU A 16 -4.15 -22.09 -4.36
CA LEU A 16 -5.37 -22.02 -5.15
C LEU A 16 -5.68 -20.58 -5.53
N ILE A 17 -6.18 -20.38 -6.75
CA ILE A 17 -6.77 -19.12 -7.16
C ILE A 17 -8.13 -19.01 -6.47
N ILE A 18 -8.29 -18.01 -5.62
CA ILE A 18 -9.50 -17.79 -4.84
C ILE A 18 -10.45 -16.84 -5.56
N ALA A 19 -9.91 -15.75 -6.11
CA ALA A 19 -10.70 -14.76 -6.85
C ALA A 19 -9.90 -14.25 -8.04
N HIS A 20 -10.61 -13.89 -9.11
CA HIS A 20 -10.02 -13.23 -10.25
C HIS A 20 -11.00 -12.27 -10.92
N GLU A 21 -10.49 -11.16 -11.46
CA GLU A 21 -11.31 -10.20 -12.20
C GLU A 21 -10.54 -9.61 -13.38
N VAL A 22 -11.23 -9.39 -14.50
CA VAL A 22 -10.66 -8.75 -15.68
C VAL A 22 -11.20 -7.33 -15.77
N ILE A 23 -10.31 -6.35 -15.64
CA ILE A 23 -10.65 -4.92 -15.69
C ILE A 23 -10.06 -4.26 -16.94
N ASN A 24 -10.66 -3.16 -17.38
CA ASN A 24 -10.15 -2.35 -18.50
C ASN A 24 -9.30 -1.16 -18.03
N VAL A 25 -8.91 -1.14 -16.74
CA VAL A 25 -8.04 -0.14 -16.13
C VAL A 25 -6.61 -0.67 -16.13
N GLY A 26 -5.69 0.08 -16.74
CA GLY A 26 -4.30 -0.35 -16.94
C GLY A 26 -3.39 -0.27 -15.70
N ASN A 27 -3.93 -0.26 -14.49
CA ASN A 27 -3.15 -0.27 -13.26
C ASN A 27 -3.93 -0.91 -12.10
N ASP A 28 -3.19 -1.33 -11.07
CA ASP A 28 -3.72 -2.09 -9.94
C ASP A 28 -4.09 -1.21 -8.73
N ARG A 29 -3.88 0.10 -8.85
CA ARG A 29 -3.88 1.05 -7.72
C ARG A 29 -5.25 1.25 -7.05
N GLY A 30 -6.32 0.74 -7.66
CA GLY A 30 -7.69 0.78 -7.14
C GLY A 30 -8.34 -0.59 -7.04
N GLN A 31 -7.53 -1.65 -6.95
CA GLN A 31 -8.02 -3.03 -7.07
C GLN A 31 -7.78 -3.86 -5.80
N LEU A 32 -7.12 -3.29 -4.79
CA LEU A 32 -6.76 -4.01 -3.57
C LEU A 32 -8.00 -4.41 -2.75
N SER A 33 -8.86 -3.43 -2.42
CA SER A 33 -10.02 -3.68 -1.57
C SER A 33 -11.05 -4.58 -2.24
N ASN A 34 -11.26 -4.41 -3.54
CA ASN A 34 -12.14 -5.23 -4.33
C ASN A 34 -11.70 -6.71 -4.34
N MET A 35 -10.44 -6.98 -4.74
CA MET A 35 -9.93 -8.36 -4.78
C MET A 35 -9.86 -9.00 -3.39
N ALA A 36 -9.53 -8.23 -2.36
CA ALA A 36 -9.48 -8.72 -0.98
C ALA A 36 -10.86 -9.13 -0.46
N ASN A 37 -11.92 -8.35 -0.76
CA ASN A 37 -13.27 -8.71 -0.36
C ASN A 37 -13.79 -9.94 -1.10
N GLN A 38 -13.57 -10.02 -2.42
CA GLN A 38 -13.91 -11.22 -3.19
C GLN A 38 -13.22 -12.46 -2.61
N ALA A 39 -11.91 -12.37 -2.33
CA ALA A 39 -11.17 -13.48 -1.75
C ALA A 39 -11.72 -13.88 -0.37
N ARG A 40 -12.06 -12.91 0.49
CA ARG A 40 -12.63 -13.15 1.83
C ARG A 40 -14.00 -13.82 1.75
N GLU A 41 -14.85 -13.38 0.82
CA GLU A 41 -16.20 -13.95 0.61
C GLU A 41 -16.12 -15.40 0.13
N GLU A 42 -15.25 -15.71 -0.84
CA GLU A 42 -15.07 -17.06 -1.38
C GLU A 42 -14.55 -18.08 -0.35
N ILE A 43 -13.70 -17.66 0.59
CA ILE A 43 -13.17 -18.53 1.64
C ILE A 43 -13.96 -18.48 2.95
N GLU A 44 -15.01 -17.64 3.01
CA GLU A 44 -15.85 -17.40 4.19
C GLU A 44 -15.05 -17.09 5.47
N ALA A 45 -13.94 -16.33 5.36
CA ALA A 45 -13.07 -16.05 6.49
C ALA A 45 -13.53 -14.82 7.30
N GLU A 46 -13.61 -14.97 8.63
CA GLU A 46 -13.87 -13.86 9.56
C GLU A 46 -12.74 -12.83 9.60
N SER A 47 -11.50 -13.26 9.35
CA SER A 47 -10.33 -12.40 9.27
C SER A 47 -9.42 -12.85 8.13
N LEU A 48 -8.89 -11.90 7.36
CA LEU A 48 -8.03 -12.16 6.21
C LEU A 48 -6.78 -11.28 6.27
N MET A 49 -5.64 -11.89 6.01
CA MET A 49 -4.38 -11.17 5.75
C MET A 49 -4.10 -11.18 4.26
N VAL A 50 -3.84 -10.02 3.67
CA VAL A 50 -3.56 -9.86 2.25
C VAL A 50 -2.17 -9.28 2.06
N VAL A 51 -1.35 -9.96 1.27
CA VAL A 51 -0.08 -9.43 0.77
C VAL A 51 -0.30 -9.02 -0.69
N ALA A 52 0.04 -7.79 -1.03
CA ALA A 52 -0.05 -7.28 -2.39
C ALA A 52 1.22 -6.54 -2.78
N ASP A 53 1.49 -6.46 -4.08
CA ASP A 53 2.65 -5.73 -4.57
C ASP A 53 2.49 -4.20 -4.42
N ARG A 54 3.57 -3.48 -4.75
CA ARG A 54 3.63 -2.02 -4.63
C ARG A 54 2.65 -1.28 -5.57
N GLY A 55 2.23 -1.88 -6.67
CA GLY A 55 1.25 -1.33 -7.63
C GLY A 55 -0.11 -1.08 -6.99
N TYR A 56 -0.50 -1.95 -6.06
CA TYR A 56 -1.72 -1.85 -5.25
C TYR A 56 -1.67 -0.78 -4.15
N TYR A 57 -0.54 -0.10 -3.94
CA TYR A 57 -0.43 0.89 -2.84
C TYR A 57 -1.33 2.11 -3.09
N ASN A 58 -2.39 2.21 -2.30
CA ASN A 58 -3.31 3.35 -2.24
C ASN A 58 -3.91 3.45 -0.83
N GLY A 59 -3.80 4.62 -0.20
CA GLY A 59 -4.25 4.82 1.18
C GLY A 59 -5.75 4.61 1.38
N LEU A 60 -6.58 4.98 0.40
CA LEU A 60 -8.03 4.78 0.49
C LEU A 60 -8.41 3.29 0.38
N GLU A 61 -7.72 2.55 -0.48
CA GLU A 61 -7.92 1.10 -0.62
C GLU A 61 -7.49 0.34 0.65
N ILE A 62 -6.33 0.71 1.21
CA ILE A 62 -5.81 0.12 2.46
C ILE A 62 -6.79 0.39 3.61
N LEU A 63 -7.30 1.62 3.73
CA LEU A 63 -8.30 1.98 4.73
C LEU A 63 -9.60 1.19 4.55
N ALA A 64 -10.07 1.01 3.31
CA ALA A 64 -11.27 0.23 3.02
C ALA A 64 -11.09 -1.25 3.44
N CYS A 65 -9.90 -1.83 3.23
CA CYS A 65 -9.59 -3.17 3.73
C CYS A 65 -9.62 -3.23 5.26
N GLU A 66 -8.99 -2.26 5.93
CA GLU A 66 -8.95 -2.21 7.39
C GLU A 66 -10.37 -2.11 8.00
N GLN A 67 -11.23 -1.26 7.41
CA GLN A 67 -12.63 -1.13 7.82
C GLN A 67 -13.45 -2.40 7.58
N ALA A 68 -13.04 -3.23 6.61
CA ALA A 68 -13.60 -4.54 6.35
C ALA A 68 -12.97 -5.65 7.23
N GLY A 69 -12.10 -5.32 8.19
CA GLY A 69 -11.41 -6.32 9.03
C GLY A 69 -10.33 -7.12 8.30
N ILE A 70 -9.84 -6.61 7.16
CA ILE A 70 -8.78 -7.23 6.36
C ILE A 70 -7.47 -6.53 6.66
N THR A 71 -6.48 -7.28 7.15
CA THR A 71 -5.13 -6.74 7.40
C THR A 71 -4.32 -6.80 6.10
N THR A 72 -3.76 -5.66 5.67
CA THR A 72 -3.01 -5.58 4.41
C THR A 72 -1.51 -5.33 4.63
N PHE A 73 -0.68 -6.00 3.84
CA PHE A 73 0.76 -5.82 3.79
C PHE A 73 1.15 -5.39 2.37
N VAL A 74 1.26 -4.07 2.17
CA VAL A 74 1.55 -3.47 0.86
C VAL A 74 2.81 -2.60 0.94
N PRO A 75 3.86 -2.88 0.15
CA PRO A 75 5.07 -2.07 0.16
C PRO A 75 4.80 -0.62 -0.25
N LYS A 76 5.23 0.33 0.57
CA LYS A 76 5.11 1.76 0.25
C LYS A 76 6.05 2.16 -0.91
N PRO A 77 5.55 2.82 -1.97
CA PRO A 77 6.40 3.38 -3.01
C PRO A 77 7.36 4.42 -2.45
N LEU A 78 8.65 4.24 -2.73
CA LEU A 78 9.72 5.18 -2.37
C LEU A 78 9.93 6.29 -3.42
N ALA A 79 9.15 6.28 -4.50
CA ALA A 79 9.28 7.23 -5.59
C ALA A 79 8.50 8.52 -5.30
N SER A 80 9.10 9.40 -4.51
CA SER A 80 8.81 10.82 -4.65
C SER A 80 9.82 11.40 -5.64
N GLY A 81 9.35 12.08 -6.69
CA GLY A 81 10.22 12.82 -7.63
C GLY A 81 11.14 13.83 -6.92
N ILE A 82 10.76 14.18 -5.68
CA ILE A 82 11.52 14.92 -4.67
C ILE A 82 12.99 14.46 -4.58
N LYS A 83 13.28 13.15 -4.58
CA LYS A 83 14.68 12.69 -4.56
C LYS A 83 15.45 13.00 -5.85
N ALA A 84 14.79 12.87 -7.00
CA ALA A 84 15.38 13.24 -8.28
C ALA A 84 15.63 14.76 -8.38
N GLU A 85 14.83 15.56 -7.66
CA GLU A 85 15.01 17.00 -7.47
C GLU A 85 16.02 17.36 -6.35
N GLY A 86 16.74 16.39 -5.78
CA GLY A 86 17.74 16.61 -4.73
C GLY A 86 17.18 16.98 -3.35
N ARG A 87 15.87 16.82 -3.15
CA ARG A 87 15.18 17.10 -1.88
C ARG A 87 15.13 15.86 -0.98
N PHE A 88 15.08 16.08 0.33
CA PHE A 88 15.09 15.02 1.35
C PHE A 88 13.71 14.35 1.50
N GLY A 89 13.69 13.02 1.61
CA GLY A 89 12.50 12.24 1.93
C GLY A 89 12.40 11.94 3.43
N LYS A 90 11.25 11.42 3.90
CA LYS A 90 11.02 11.10 5.33
C LYS A 90 12.15 10.27 5.97
N GLN A 91 12.72 9.33 5.22
CA GLN A 91 13.83 8.47 5.66
C GLN A 91 15.14 9.21 5.99
N ASP A 92 15.31 10.43 5.47
CA ASP A 92 16.49 11.26 5.70
C ASP A 92 16.37 12.06 7.01
N PHE A 93 15.22 11.99 7.68
CA PHE A 93 14.94 12.62 8.95
C PHE A 93 14.86 11.59 10.09
N ILE A 94 15.36 11.98 11.26
CA ILE A 94 15.25 11.22 12.51
C ILE A 94 14.44 12.08 13.47
N TYR A 95 13.38 11.50 14.05
CA TYR A 95 12.60 12.16 15.08
C TYR A 95 13.36 12.15 16.41
N LEU A 96 13.48 13.31 17.04
CA LEU A 96 14.10 13.53 18.34
C LEU A 96 12.98 13.79 19.35
N THR A 97 12.66 12.78 20.16
CA THR A 97 11.57 12.84 21.14
C THR A 97 11.77 13.90 22.22
N GLU A 98 13.02 14.21 22.59
CA GLU A 98 13.34 15.16 23.66
C GLU A 98 12.99 16.61 23.29
N SER A 99 13.11 16.97 22.01
CA SER A 99 12.85 18.32 21.51
C SER A 99 11.61 18.41 20.61
N ASP A 100 10.90 17.31 20.38
CA ASP A 100 9.79 17.20 19.42
C ASP A 100 10.17 17.70 18.01
N GLU A 101 11.38 17.37 17.57
CA GLU A 101 11.96 17.87 16.32
C GLU A 101 12.35 16.74 15.36
N TYR A 102 12.42 17.06 14.06
CA TYR A 102 13.02 16.19 13.06
C TYR A 102 14.39 16.70 12.66
N ARG A 103 15.43 15.91 12.90
CA ARG A 103 16.79 16.20 12.46
C ARG A 103 17.09 15.53 11.12
N CYS A 104 17.44 16.32 10.10
CA CYS A 104 17.98 15.77 8.87
C CYS A 104 19.37 15.19 9.12
N ARG A 105 19.64 13.98 8.61
CA ARG A 105 20.95 13.30 8.73
C ARG A 105 22.10 14.10 8.09
N PHE A 106 21.80 15.07 7.23
CA PHE A 106 22.76 15.92 6.53
C PHE A 106 22.95 17.32 7.15
N ARG A 107 22.57 17.51 8.43
CA ARG A 107 22.83 18.69 9.31
C ARG A 107 21.87 19.89 9.24
N ALA A 108 20.77 19.86 8.49
CA ALA A 108 19.73 20.89 8.60
C ALA A 108 18.61 20.45 9.57
N ALA A 109 18.39 21.20 10.66
CA ALA A 109 17.24 20.97 11.54
C ALA A 109 15.98 21.59 10.91
N LEU A 110 14.87 20.86 10.93
CA LEU A 110 13.54 21.40 10.61
C LEU A 110 12.79 21.53 11.93
N LEU A 111 12.56 22.78 12.35
CA LEU A 111 11.75 23.11 13.52
C LEU A 111 10.28 23.05 13.14
N PHE A 112 9.48 22.34 13.93
CA PHE A 112 8.04 22.52 13.94
C PHE A 112 7.77 23.76 14.78
N LEU A 113 7.36 24.87 14.15
CA LEU A 113 6.70 25.96 14.88
C LEU A 113 5.19 25.68 14.83
N PRO A 114 4.48 25.78 15.97
CA PRO A 114 3.07 25.43 16.08
C PRO A 114 2.17 26.25 15.14
#